data_AF-A0A2N8S623-F1
#
_entry.id   AF-A0A2N8S623-F1
#
_cell.length_a   1.000
_cell.length_b   1.000
_cell.length_c   1.000
_cell.angle_alpha   90.00
_cell.angle_beta   90.00
_cell.angle_gamma   90.00
#
_symmetry.space_group_name_H-M   'P 1'
#
loop_
_entity.id
_entity.type
_entity.pdbx_description
1 polymer ?
#
loop_
_entity_poly.entity_id
_entity_poly.type
_entity_poly.pdbx_seq_one_letter_code
_entity_poly.pdbx_strand_id
1 'polypeptide(L)'
;MQNVNLYQRERRQQGGPRPRQMLVGVCLLVLALLAHGIWQGWNLQQSVATRQHAEAQAREAEAQLQTFKANYREPTLDPRLPAQLAEREAENRHLQRLAEHLRTLDSQLRGGFAPLLAALADRHPPSGLWLTRIRLQAGGSDMLLRGLSQDQELLPLYLESLGRSEALQGREFGSFDLQRDDSGLLLFRLASRSAKGADDE
;
A
#
# COMPACT_ATOMS: atom_id res chain seq x y z
N MET A 1 108.62 -53.60 52.87
CA MET A 1 108.33 -52.99 51.55
C MET A 1 106.85 -53.23 51.28
N GLN A 2 106.06 -52.16 51.29
CA GLN A 2 104.60 -52.17 51.34
C GLN A 2 104.07 -52.11 49.90
N ASN A 3 103.54 -53.24 49.39
CA ASN A 3 102.96 -53.29 48.05
C ASN A 3 101.51 -52.81 48.14
N VAL A 4 101.30 -51.54 47.81
CA VAL A 4 99.99 -50.91 47.72
C VAL A 4 99.33 -51.39 46.43
N ASN A 5 98.30 -52.24 46.56
CA ASN A 5 97.56 -52.82 45.45
C ASN A 5 96.40 -51.88 45.07
N LEU A 6 96.62 -50.99 44.11
CA LEU A 6 95.63 -50.02 43.60
C LEU A 6 94.69 -50.65 42.56
N TYR A 7 94.05 -51.77 42.89
CA TYR A 7 92.88 -52.22 42.12
C TYR A 7 91.67 -51.33 42.46
N GLN A 8 91.62 -50.15 41.87
CA GLN A 8 90.35 -49.44 41.70
C GLN A 8 89.54 -50.21 40.66
N ARG A 9 88.59 -51.01 41.16
CA ARG A 9 87.58 -51.69 40.35
C ARG A 9 86.64 -50.61 39.82
N GLU A 10 86.88 -50.12 38.62
CA GLU A 10 85.93 -49.27 37.90
C GLU A 10 84.58 -49.98 37.82
N ARG A 11 83.61 -49.46 38.57
CA ARG A 11 82.23 -49.94 38.55
C ARG A 11 81.64 -49.46 37.23
N ARG A 12 81.67 -50.30 36.19
CA ARG A 12 80.94 -50.07 34.93
C ARG A 12 79.47 -49.79 35.26
N GLN A 13 79.08 -48.52 35.21
CA GLN A 13 77.68 -48.11 35.25
C GLN A 13 77.04 -48.58 33.94
N GLN A 14 76.42 -49.76 33.95
CA GLN A 14 75.53 -50.17 32.86
C GLN A 14 74.19 -49.46 33.04
N GLY A 15 74.17 -48.17 32.73
CA GLY A 15 72.98 -47.31 32.75
C GLY A 15 72.40 -47.08 31.35
N GLY A 16 72.49 -48.05 30.45
CA GLY A 16 71.89 -47.98 29.11
C GLY A 16 70.58 -48.77 29.05
N PRO A 17 69.57 -48.34 28.26
CA PRO A 17 68.37 -49.14 28.03
C PRO A 17 68.76 -50.52 27.49
N ARG A 18 68.10 -51.57 27.96
CA ARG A 18 68.41 -52.95 27.55
C ARG A 18 68.21 -53.06 26.04
N PRO A 19 69.04 -53.81 25.28
CA PRO A 19 68.94 -53.89 23.81
C PRO A 19 67.55 -54.34 23.31
N ARG A 20 66.82 -55.13 24.12
CA ARG A 20 65.42 -55.51 23.85
C ARG A 20 64.45 -54.31 23.86
N GLN A 21 64.65 -53.34 24.74
CA GLN A 21 63.82 -52.12 24.81
C GLN A 21 64.06 -51.20 23.62
N MET A 22 65.30 -51.09 23.13
CA MET A 22 65.62 -50.34 21.90
C MET A 22 64.96 -50.98 20.68
N LEU A 23 64.99 -52.32 20.57
CA LEU A 23 64.38 -53.02 19.44
C LEU A 23 62.85 -52.86 19.42
N VAL A 24 62.19 -52.93 20.58
CA VAL A 24 60.76 -52.62 20.71
C VAL A 24 60.46 -51.16 20.32
N GLY A 25 61.30 -50.22 20.76
CA GLY A 25 61.15 -48.80 20.38
C GLY A 25 61.24 -48.57 18.88
N VAL A 26 62.20 -49.23 18.21
CA VAL A 26 62.34 -49.16 16.75
C VAL A 26 61.13 -49.80 16.05
N CYS A 27 60.67 -50.98 16.48
CA CYS A 27 59.48 -51.61 15.92
C CYS A 27 58.23 -50.73 16.07
N LEU A 28 58.04 -50.10 17.23
CA LEU A 28 56.92 -49.17 17.46
C LEU A 28 57.03 -47.93 16.57
N LEU A 29 58.23 -47.39 16.37
CA LEU A 29 58.46 -46.26 15.49
C LEU A 29 58.17 -46.60 14.03
N VAL A 30 58.60 -47.78 13.55
CA VAL A 30 58.28 -48.27 12.20
C VAL A 30 56.77 -48.46 12.04
N LEU A 31 56.10 -49.07 13.02
CA LEU A 31 54.64 -49.21 13.01
C LEU A 31 53.92 -47.86 12.98
N ALA A 32 54.39 -46.88 13.76
CA ALA A 32 53.82 -45.53 13.76
C ALA A 32 54.00 -44.84 12.39
N LEU A 33 55.16 -44.99 11.75
CA LEU A 33 55.41 -44.45 10.41
C LEU A 33 54.53 -45.11 9.34
N LEU A 34 54.36 -46.44 9.41
CA LEU A 34 53.47 -47.17 8.50
C LEU A 34 52.01 -46.75 8.69
N ALA A 35 51.54 -46.66 9.94
CA ALA A 35 50.20 -46.18 10.26
C ALA A 35 49.98 -44.74 9.76
N HIS A 36 50.98 -43.86 9.93
CA HIS A 36 50.92 -42.50 9.43
C HIS A 36 50.86 -42.44 7.90
N GLY A 37 51.65 -43.27 7.20
CA GLY A 37 51.63 -43.37 5.74
C GLY A 37 50.28 -43.83 5.20
N ILE A 38 49.67 -44.84 5.84
CA ILE A 38 48.32 -45.32 5.48
C ILE A 38 47.28 -44.22 5.71
N TRP A 39 47.34 -43.54 6.85
CA TRP A 39 46.42 -42.45 7.18
C TRP A 39 46.53 -41.27 6.20
N GLN A 40 47.75 -40.87 5.84
CA GLN A 40 47.99 -39.84 4.82
C GLN A 40 47.46 -40.26 3.45
N GLY A 41 47.65 -41.53 3.06
CA GLY A 41 47.11 -42.07 1.81
C GLY A 41 45.58 -41.99 1.76
N TRP A 42 44.91 -42.36 2.85
CA TRP A 42 43.46 -42.27 2.93
C TRP A 42 42.97 -40.81 2.89
N ASN A 43 43.61 -39.91 3.65
CA ASN A 43 43.26 -38.49 3.66
C ASN A 43 43.44 -37.85 2.26
N LEU A 44 44.50 -38.22 1.54
CA LEU A 44 44.75 -37.75 0.19
C LEU A 44 43.66 -38.22 -0.79
N GLN A 45 43.27 -39.50 -0.72
CA GLN A 45 42.19 -40.04 -1.56
C GLN A 45 40.86 -39.31 -1.33
N GLN A 46 40.52 -39.04 -0.05
CA GLN A 46 39.31 -38.28 0.29
C GLN A 46 39.39 -36.83 -0.22
N SER A 47 40.56 -36.19 -0.13
CA SER A 47 40.78 -34.84 -0.67
C SER A 47 40.67 -34.80 -2.20
N VAL A 48 41.16 -35.82 -2.90
CA VAL A 48 41.03 -35.92 -4.37
C VAL A 48 39.56 -36.10 -4.75
N ALA A 49 38.83 -36.99 -4.08
CA ALA A 49 37.41 -37.20 -4.36
C ALA A 49 36.57 -35.92 -4.14
N THR A 50 36.81 -35.20 -3.05
CA THR A 50 36.12 -33.92 -2.77
C THR A 50 36.44 -32.84 -3.80
N ARG A 51 37.71 -32.73 -4.24
CA ARG A 51 38.09 -31.82 -5.34
C ARG A 51 37.41 -32.17 -6.64
N GLN A 52 37.36 -33.45 -7.01
CA GLN A 52 36.69 -33.90 -8.24
C GLN A 52 35.20 -33.57 -8.22
N HIS A 53 34.52 -33.77 -7.09
CA HIS A 53 33.12 -33.37 -6.93
C HIS A 53 32.92 -31.85 -7.04
N ALA A 54 33.78 -31.06 -6.40
CA ALA A 54 33.71 -29.61 -6.48
C ALA A 54 33.97 -29.09 -7.91
N GLU A 55 34.94 -29.67 -8.63
CA GLU A 55 35.19 -29.35 -10.03
C GLU A 55 34.02 -29.72 -10.94
N ALA A 56 33.39 -30.88 -10.71
CA ALA A 56 32.21 -31.28 -11.47
C ALA A 56 31.04 -30.30 -11.25
N GLN A 57 30.79 -29.88 -10.01
CA GLN A 57 29.77 -28.88 -9.68
C GLN A 57 30.07 -27.51 -10.30
N ALA A 58 31.33 -27.07 -10.26
CA ALA A 58 31.74 -25.81 -10.89
C ALA A 58 31.50 -25.83 -12.40
N ARG A 59 31.85 -26.94 -13.08
CA ARG A 59 31.59 -27.11 -14.52
C ARG A 59 30.11 -27.11 -14.86
N GLU A 60 29.28 -27.75 -14.03
CA GLU A 60 27.84 -27.75 -14.22
C GLU A 60 27.25 -26.34 -14.07
N ALA A 61 27.66 -25.60 -13.04
CA ALA A 61 27.24 -24.22 -12.83
C ALA A 61 27.67 -23.30 -13.97
N GLU A 62 28.89 -23.46 -14.49
CA GLU A 62 29.37 -22.73 -15.66
C GLU A 62 28.56 -23.07 -16.92
N ALA A 63 28.23 -24.34 -17.14
CA ALA A 63 27.40 -24.77 -18.26
C ALA A 63 25.98 -24.16 -18.15
N GLN A 64 25.38 -24.17 -16.97
CA GLN A 64 24.10 -23.50 -16.72
C GLN A 64 24.20 -21.99 -16.98
N LEU A 65 25.25 -21.33 -16.51
CA LEU A 65 25.47 -19.91 -16.78
C LEU A 65 25.58 -19.63 -18.29
N GLN A 66 26.29 -20.49 -19.04
CA GLN A 66 26.43 -20.35 -20.49
C GLN A 66 25.09 -20.55 -21.21
N THR A 67 24.27 -21.52 -20.80
CA THR A 67 22.94 -21.72 -21.41
C THR A 67 22.01 -20.55 -21.10
N PHE A 68 22.01 -20.04 -19.86
CA PHE A 68 21.27 -18.84 -19.52
C PHE A 68 21.72 -17.64 -20.35
N LYS A 69 23.03 -17.40 -20.49
CA LYS A 69 23.57 -16.32 -21.32
C LYS A 69 23.23 -16.46 -22.81
N ALA A 70 23.28 -17.68 -23.34
CA ALA A 70 22.95 -17.95 -24.74
C ALA A 70 21.45 -17.73 -25.04
N ASN A 71 20.59 -18.04 -24.07
CA ASN A 71 19.15 -17.87 -24.19
C ASN A 71 18.66 -16.48 -23.73
N TYR A 72 19.52 -15.71 -23.06
CA TYR A 72 19.18 -14.37 -22.61
C TYR A 72 19.08 -13.44 -23.81
N ARG A 73 17.87 -13.01 -24.09
CA ARG A 73 17.61 -11.85 -24.95
C ARG A 73 17.26 -10.69 -24.04
N GLU A 74 18.03 -9.62 -24.14
CA GLU A 74 17.72 -8.39 -23.43
C GLU A 74 16.32 -7.93 -23.82
N PRO A 75 15.42 -7.64 -22.85
CA PRO A 75 14.08 -7.17 -23.16
C PRO A 75 14.17 -5.85 -23.93
N THR A 76 14.01 -5.91 -25.25
CA THR A 76 13.91 -4.71 -26.08
C THR A 76 12.52 -4.11 -25.85
N LEU A 77 12.46 -3.01 -25.12
CA LEU A 77 11.24 -2.23 -24.95
C LEU A 77 10.80 -1.75 -26.34
N ASP A 78 9.65 -2.22 -26.83
CA ASP A 78 9.12 -1.74 -28.11
C ASP A 78 8.83 -0.23 -27.97
N PRO A 79 9.50 0.63 -28.77
CA PRO A 79 9.36 2.07 -28.67
C PRO A 79 7.94 2.57 -28.96
N ARG A 80 7.06 1.72 -29.51
CA ARG A 80 5.65 2.04 -29.80
C ARG A 80 4.75 1.90 -28.58
N LEU A 81 5.10 1.08 -27.59
CA LEU A 81 4.27 0.86 -26.41
C LEU A 81 4.00 2.15 -25.61
N PRO A 82 5.00 2.99 -25.32
CA PRO A 82 4.78 4.25 -24.61
C PRO A 82 3.84 5.20 -25.37
N ALA A 83 3.95 5.25 -26.69
CA ALA A 83 3.10 6.09 -27.54
C ALA A 83 1.64 5.58 -27.53
N GLN A 84 1.43 4.27 -27.67
CA GLN A 84 0.10 3.66 -27.59
C GLN A 84 -0.53 3.85 -26.21
N LEU A 85 0.26 3.73 -25.13
CA LEU A 85 -0.23 3.97 -23.78
C LEU A 85 -0.71 5.42 -23.61
N ALA A 86 0.09 6.39 -24.05
CA ALA A 86 -0.26 7.81 -23.97
C ALA A 86 -1.54 8.14 -24.76
N GLU A 87 -1.70 7.55 -25.94
CA GLU A 87 -2.91 7.70 -26.77
C GLU A 87 -4.16 7.15 -26.06
N ARG A 88 -4.08 5.92 -25.53
CA ARG A 88 -5.20 5.28 -24.82
C ARG A 88 -5.55 6.01 -23.52
N GLU A 89 -4.57 6.54 -22.80
CA GLU A 89 -4.81 7.37 -21.62
C GLU A 89 -5.48 8.70 -21.97
N ALA A 90 -5.10 9.33 -23.09
CA ALA A 90 -5.76 10.54 -23.56
C ALA A 90 -7.22 10.29 -23.94
N GLU A 91 -7.50 9.20 -24.66
CA GLU A 91 -8.86 8.78 -25.02
C GLU A 91 -9.71 8.48 -23.78
N ASN A 92 -9.16 7.73 -22.82
CA ASN A 92 -9.87 7.40 -21.58
C ASN A 92 -10.22 8.67 -20.78
N ARG A 93 -9.27 9.60 -20.63
CA ARG A 93 -9.53 10.89 -19.97
C ARG A 93 -10.62 11.70 -20.68
N HIS A 94 -10.68 11.65 -22.01
CA HIS A 94 -11.73 12.33 -22.76
C HIS A 94 -13.11 11.72 -22.49
N LEU A 95 -13.23 10.39 -22.53
CA LEU A 95 -14.47 9.67 -22.23
C LEU A 95 -14.95 9.90 -20.79
N GLN A 96 -14.04 9.94 -19.82
CA GLN A 96 -14.37 10.24 -18.43
C GLN A 96 -14.95 11.65 -18.26
N ARG A 97 -14.35 12.67 -18.90
CA ARG A 97 -14.89 14.04 -18.87
C ARG A 97 -16.28 14.11 -19.50
N LEU A 98 -16.49 13.41 -20.61
CA LEU A 98 -17.80 13.35 -21.26
C LEU A 98 -18.84 12.70 -20.34
N ALA A 99 -18.51 11.57 -19.72
CA ALA A 99 -19.38 10.87 -18.79
C ALA A 99 -19.76 11.76 -17.59
N GLU A 100 -18.80 12.49 -17.02
CA GLU A 100 -19.07 13.41 -15.91
C GLU A 100 -19.96 14.59 -16.32
N HIS A 101 -19.75 15.14 -17.52
CA HIS A 101 -20.59 16.19 -18.05
C HIS A 101 -22.03 15.71 -18.28
N LEU A 102 -22.20 14.51 -18.85
CA LEU A 102 -23.51 13.88 -19.04
C LEU A 102 -24.19 13.59 -17.70
N ARG A 103 -23.46 13.11 -16.69
CA ARG A 103 -23.99 12.91 -15.33
C ARG A 103 -24.50 14.22 -14.72
N THR A 104 -23.76 15.30 -14.93
CA THR A 104 -24.17 16.63 -14.47
C THR A 104 -25.45 17.09 -15.17
N LEU A 105 -25.52 16.97 -16.50
CA LEU A 105 -26.73 17.29 -17.28
C LEU A 105 -27.94 16.45 -16.85
N ASP A 106 -27.74 15.15 -16.68
CA ASP A 106 -28.76 14.20 -16.25
C ASP A 106 -29.28 14.52 -14.84
N SER A 107 -28.39 14.91 -13.91
CA SER A 107 -28.78 15.39 -12.57
C SER A 107 -29.61 16.68 -12.62
N GLN A 108 -29.36 17.57 -13.59
CA GLN A 108 -30.16 18.77 -13.81
C GLN A 108 -31.52 18.46 -14.41
N LEU A 109 -31.61 17.43 -15.26
CA LEU A 109 -32.83 17.04 -15.99
C LEU A 109 -33.77 16.13 -15.18
N ARG A 110 -33.27 15.18 -14.38
CA ARG A 110 -34.10 14.18 -13.68
C ARG A 110 -35.00 14.73 -12.58
N GLY A 111 -34.65 15.87 -12.00
CA GLY A 111 -35.44 16.48 -10.92
C GLY A 111 -36.58 17.37 -11.41
N GLY A 112 -36.36 18.10 -12.51
CA GLY A 112 -37.28 19.12 -13.05
C GLY A 112 -37.63 20.24 -12.06
N PHE A 113 -37.42 21.50 -12.41
CA PHE A 113 -37.84 22.60 -11.52
C PHE A 113 -39.37 22.81 -11.50
N ALA A 114 -40.07 22.34 -12.53
CA ALA A 114 -41.50 22.55 -12.70
C ALA A 114 -42.36 21.95 -11.55
N PRO A 115 -42.20 20.68 -11.15
CA PRO A 115 -42.95 20.13 -10.01
C PRO A 115 -42.68 20.85 -8.68
N LEU A 116 -41.45 21.32 -8.47
CA LEU A 116 -41.09 22.09 -7.28
C LEU A 116 -41.75 23.47 -7.26
N LEU A 117 -41.69 24.19 -8.38
CA LEU A 117 -42.32 25.50 -8.50
C LEU A 117 -43.85 25.39 -8.41
N ALA A 118 -44.44 24.34 -9.00
CA ALA A 118 -45.87 24.05 -8.87
C ALA A 118 -46.25 23.79 -7.40
N ALA A 119 -45.50 22.93 -6.70
CA ALA A 119 -45.74 22.68 -5.28
C ALA A 119 -45.62 23.94 -4.40
N LEU A 120 -44.65 24.81 -4.69
CA LEU A 120 -44.49 26.09 -3.98
C LEU A 120 -45.69 27.01 -4.19
N ALA A 121 -46.23 27.04 -5.41
CA ALA A 121 -47.39 27.85 -5.77
C ALA A 121 -48.71 27.28 -5.21
N ASP A 122 -48.95 25.98 -5.38
CA ASP A 122 -50.19 25.30 -4.98
C ASP A 122 -50.40 25.32 -3.45
N ARG A 123 -49.30 25.33 -2.69
CA ARG A 123 -49.32 25.37 -1.22
C ARG A 123 -49.16 26.78 -0.67
N HIS A 124 -48.98 27.81 -1.52
CA HIS A 124 -48.78 29.18 -1.06
C HIS A 124 -50.04 29.70 -0.36
N PRO A 125 -49.93 30.34 0.81
CA PRO A 125 -51.09 30.93 1.47
C PRO A 125 -51.71 32.05 0.63
N PRO A 126 -53.03 32.28 0.73
CA PRO A 126 -53.72 33.29 -0.08
C PRO A 126 -53.31 34.73 0.24
N SER A 127 -52.81 35.01 1.45
CA SER A 127 -52.37 36.33 1.87
C SER A 127 -51.36 36.25 3.03
N GLY A 128 -50.64 37.36 3.28
CA GLY A 128 -49.77 37.53 4.45
C GLY A 128 -48.37 36.91 4.36
N LEU A 129 -48.00 36.30 3.23
CA LEU A 129 -46.66 35.79 2.94
C LEU A 129 -46.31 36.07 1.48
N TRP A 130 -45.05 36.44 1.23
CA TRP A 130 -44.52 36.68 -0.11
C TRP A 130 -43.16 36.03 -0.25
N LEU A 131 -42.95 35.29 -1.33
CA LEU A 131 -41.63 34.82 -1.75
C LEU A 131 -40.98 35.85 -2.67
N THR A 132 -39.82 36.38 -2.27
CA THR A 132 -39.06 37.39 -3.01
C THR A 132 -37.86 36.81 -3.74
N ARG A 133 -37.35 35.66 -3.29
CA ARG A 133 -36.25 34.94 -3.96
C ARG A 133 -36.43 33.43 -3.81
N ILE A 134 -36.40 32.74 -4.95
CA ILE A 134 -36.39 31.27 -5.03
C ILE A 134 -35.12 30.88 -5.79
N ARG A 135 -34.22 30.14 -5.14
CA ARG A 135 -33.01 29.57 -5.77
C ARG A 135 -33.06 28.05 -5.65
N LEU A 136 -33.00 27.38 -6.79
CA LEU A 136 -33.02 25.91 -6.91
C LEU A 136 -31.77 25.47 -7.66
N GLN A 137 -31.01 24.53 -7.09
CA GLN A 137 -29.79 23.96 -7.68
C GLN A 137 -29.80 22.43 -7.52
N ALA A 138 -28.96 21.73 -8.31
CA ALA A 138 -28.80 20.27 -8.26
C ALA A 138 -30.13 19.48 -8.32
N GLY A 139 -31.01 19.79 -9.29
CA GLY A 139 -32.33 19.14 -9.40
C GLY A 139 -33.29 19.48 -8.24
N GLY A 140 -32.96 20.51 -7.46
CA GLY A 140 -33.69 21.05 -6.32
C GLY A 140 -33.33 20.40 -4.98
N SER A 141 -32.26 19.61 -4.86
CA SER A 141 -31.73 19.22 -3.54
C SER A 141 -31.18 20.42 -2.77
N ASP A 142 -30.63 21.39 -3.51
CA ASP A 142 -30.17 22.67 -3.00
C ASP A 142 -31.24 23.72 -3.21
N MET A 143 -31.83 24.19 -2.11
CA MET A 143 -32.94 25.15 -2.14
C MET A 143 -32.67 26.31 -1.19
N LEU A 144 -32.98 27.52 -1.65
CA LEU A 144 -33.02 28.72 -0.84
C LEU A 144 -34.29 29.50 -1.17
N LEU A 145 -35.06 29.81 -0.12
CA LEU A 145 -36.26 30.63 -0.19
C LEU A 145 -36.05 31.86 0.69
N ARG A 146 -36.31 33.05 0.15
CA ARG A 146 -36.40 34.29 0.93
C ARG A 146 -37.73 34.97 0.66
N GLY A 147 -38.22 35.67 1.67
CA GLY A 147 -39.51 36.31 1.58
C GLY A 147 -39.82 37.21 2.76
N LEU A 148 -41.05 37.70 2.74
CA LEU A 148 -41.63 38.56 3.77
C LEU A 148 -42.89 37.87 4.30
N SER A 149 -43.18 38.04 5.58
CA SER A 149 -44.44 37.63 6.17
C SER A 149 -44.98 38.68 7.12
N GLN A 150 -46.31 38.84 7.13
CA GLN A 150 -47.02 39.71 8.07
C GLN A 150 -47.20 39.07 9.45
N ASP A 151 -47.17 37.74 9.53
CA ASP A 151 -47.47 36.98 10.74
C ASP A 151 -46.41 35.90 10.98
N GLN A 152 -46.04 35.69 12.24
CA GLN A 152 -45.09 34.66 12.64
C GLN A 152 -45.66 33.26 12.46
N GLU A 153 -46.99 33.10 12.50
CA GLU A 153 -47.65 31.79 12.42
C GLU A 153 -47.80 31.27 10.99
N LEU A 154 -47.83 32.16 9.99
CA LEU A 154 -48.02 31.79 8.58
C LEU A 154 -46.85 30.99 8.02
N LEU A 155 -45.64 31.25 8.49
CA LEU A 155 -44.43 30.61 7.97
C LEU A 155 -44.30 29.13 8.40
N PRO A 156 -44.47 28.75 9.69
CA PRO A 156 -44.56 27.35 10.10
C PRO A 156 -45.69 26.59 9.39
N LEU A 157 -46.87 27.20 9.24
CA LEU A 157 -48.00 26.58 8.54
C LEU A 157 -47.68 26.32 7.07
N TYR A 158 -47.03 27.27 6.41
CA TYR A 158 -46.58 27.11 5.03
C TYR A 158 -45.56 25.97 4.91
N LEU A 159 -44.56 25.89 5.80
CA LEU A 159 -43.56 24.82 5.81
C LEU A 159 -44.20 23.43 6.02
N GLU A 160 -45.16 23.33 6.93
CA GLU A 160 -45.90 22.08 7.14
C GLU A 160 -46.69 21.67 5.89
N SER A 161 -47.34 22.63 5.23
CA SER A 161 -48.09 22.38 3.99
C SER A 161 -47.19 21.94 2.83
N LEU A 162 -45.97 22.49 2.74
CA LEU A 162 -44.96 22.10 1.76
C LEU A 162 -44.44 20.69 2.00
N GLY A 163 -44.23 20.31 3.27
CA GLY A 163 -43.80 18.95 3.64
C GLY A 163 -44.79 17.85 3.25
N ARG A 164 -46.06 18.20 3.02
CA ARG A 164 -47.11 17.29 2.52
C ARG A 164 -47.12 17.14 1.00
N SER A 165 -46.33 17.90 0.26
CA SER A 165 -46.23 17.79 -1.20
C SER A 165 -45.28 16.67 -1.61
N GLU A 166 -45.72 15.76 -2.47
CA GLU A 166 -44.89 14.67 -3.02
C GLU A 166 -43.61 15.19 -3.71
N ALA A 167 -43.68 16.36 -4.36
CA ALA A 167 -42.53 16.96 -5.03
C ALA A 167 -41.43 17.46 -4.07
N LEU A 168 -41.76 17.65 -2.80
CA LEU A 168 -40.87 18.16 -1.75
C LEU A 168 -40.57 17.14 -0.65
N GLN A 169 -41.12 15.91 -0.75
CA GLN A 169 -40.87 14.85 0.22
C GLN A 169 -39.37 14.51 0.31
N GLY A 170 -38.87 14.41 1.54
CA GLY A 170 -37.46 14.11 1.83
C GLY A 170 -36.50 15.29 1.68
N ARG A 171 -36.99 16.50 1.37
CA ARG A 171 -36.19 17.73 1.30
C ARG A 171 -36.36 18.55 2.58
N GLU A 172 -35.27 18.74 3.32
CA GLU A 172 -35.28 19.44 4.61
C GLU A 172 -34.54 20.78 4.53
N PHE A 173 -35.14 21.83 5.11
CA PHE A 173 -34.45 23.08 5.38
C PHE A 173 -33.59 22.91 6.65
N GLY A 174 -32.28 23.14 6.52
CA GLY A 174 -31.31 22.99 7.60
C GLY A 174 -30.86 24.31 8.23
N SER A 175 -31.34 25.43 7.68
CA SER A 175 -31.06 26.77 8.19
C SER A 175 -32.30 27.65 8.05
N PHE A 176 -32.57 28.43 9.08
CA PHE A 176 -33.71 29.33 9.17
C PHE A 176 -33.26 30.62 9.86
N ASP A 177 -33.48 31.75 9.20
CA ASP A 177 -33.25 33.08 9.76
C ASP A 177 -34.53 33.90 9.65
N LEU A 178 -34.87 34.61 10.73
CA LEU A 178 -36.02 35.51 10.80
C LEU A 178 -35.56 36.86 11.35
N GLN A 179 -35.85 37.93 10.63
CA GLN A 179 -35.53 39.30 11.01
C GLN A 179 -36.76 40.18 10.83
N ARG A 180 -36.95 41.17 11.69
CA ARG A 180 -38.02 42.16 11.53
C ARG A 180 -37.45 43.39 10.83
N ASP A 181 -38.10 43.82 9.77
CA ASP A 181 -37.76 45.03 9.03
C ASP A 181 -38.43 46.27 9.64
N ASP A 182 -37.95 47.46 9.29
CA ASP A 182 -38.44 48.76 9.78
C ASP A 182 -39.92 49.00 9.44
N SER A 183 -40.43 48.33 8.40
CA SER A 183 -41.83 48.30 8.00
C SER A 183 -42.73 47.44 8.91
N GLY A 184 -42.15 46.77 9.91
CA GLY A 184 -42.86 45.85 10.80
C GLY A 184 -43.08 44.44 10.23
N LEU A 185 -42.67 44.18 8.99
CA LEU A 185 -42.74 42.87 8.34
C LEU A 185 -41.60 41.95 8.78
N LEU A 186 -41.82 40.64 8.66
CA LEU A 186 -40.83 39.61 8.98
C LEU A 186 -40.13 39.15 7.72
N LEU A 187 -38.85 39.51 7.56
CA LEU A 187 -37.98 38.95 6.55
C LEU A 187 -37.54 37.55 6.98
N PHE A 188 -37.82 36.55 6.15
CA PHE A 188 -37.38 35.18 6.41
C PHE A 188 -36.43 34.68 5.34
N ARG A 189 -35.55 33.77 5.77
CA ARG A 189 -34.65 33.02 4.91
C ARG A 189 -34.64 31.56 5.34
N LEU A 190 -34.81 30.68 4.36
CA LEU A 190 -34.78 29.23 4.53
C LEU A 190 -33.79 28.66 3.53
N ALA A 191 -32.83 27.84 3.97
CA ALA A 191 -31.95 27.12 3.05
C ALA A 191 -31.77 25.64 3.44
N SER A 192 -31.65 24.77 2.44
CA SER A 192 -31.43 23.34 2.63
C SER A 192 -30.06 23.06 3.26
N ARG A 193 -29.93 21.90 3.91
CA ARG A 193 -28.70 21.50 4.63
C ARG A 193 -27.45 21.52 3.73
N SER A 194 -27.62 21.20 2.45
CA SER A 194 -26.53 21.18 1.45
C SER A 194 -26.17 22.58 0.94
N ALA A 195 -27.11 23.54 0.94
CA ALA A 195 -26.86 24.92 0.53
C ALA A 195 -26.22 25.82 1.61
N LYS A 196 -26.12 25.36 2.86
CA LYS A 196 -25.57 26.13 4.00
C LYS A 196 -24.11 26.58 3.81
N GLY A 197 -23.36 25.94 2.91
CA GLY A 197 -21.96 26.28 2.62
C GLY A 197 -21.72 27.28 1.48
N ALA A 198 -22.77 27.82 0.84
CA ALA A 198 -22.64 28.59 -0.41
C ALA A 198 -22.88 30.11 -0.26
N ASP A 199 -22.88 30.64 0.96
CA ASP A 199 -23.26 32.04 1.23
C ASP A 199 -22.20 32.88 1.95
N ASP A 200 -20.97 32.37 2.09
CA ASP A 200 -19.80 33.13 2.58
C ASP A 200 -18.84 33.58 1.45
N GLU A 201 -19.29 33.58 0.18
CA GLU A 201 -18.57 34.19 -0.96
C GLU A 201 -19.43 35.22 -1.72
#